data_AF-A0A7R9XWW8-F1
#
_entry.id   AF-A0A7R9XWW8-F1
#
_cell.length_a   1.000
_cell.length_b   1.000
_cell.length_c   1.000
_cell.angle_alpha   90.00
_cell.angle_beta   90.00
_cell.angle_gamma   90.00
#
_symmetry.space_group_name_H-M   'P 1'
#
loop_
_entity.id
_entity.type
_entity.pdbx_description
1 polymer ?
#
loop_
_entity_poly.entity_id
_entity_poly.type
_entity_poly.pdbx_seq_one_letter_code
_entity_poly.pdbx_strand_id
1 'polypeptide(L)'
;AALGGGRGGGRGRAQGEALDADEVMERHLEAQYATMLASGEATPEDVERFRLRRRAEEERELCEVLRATRAWELDASVSEARVALCHAAALDALERRGEAVATLEAFLAKAGGSSDACAPAALALAKLHFKGGNKRAASECCMRAVRAYARGECSAEDGEDAFHLAGWVSIHADDHTAAYTLWARGARALPDSEALHRQARKRAVWDANIPQALCAAAVAAAEDAKPSTRAGTETAALLGECEGGREAAEAAARQCMASDAEAASGLLGGTPAGGVCAFDREIDLEGFGVHAHRVHRTPALALFDPHAQRGELVFRTRNPLLTRLECAAVVEQVEGHIQRERGGIWGTVRRSSVRTTDVAVEDVPSLRGWLRELLRTRLCPLLAAAYPLLADGSSLGACGERVRVHDAFIVRYDAETDMSLSLPEHSDTSAMSFTLALNQPGEDFEGGGTWFEALGPHDPTDGCTPLGRVVDADCGHAVAFAGPLRHAGYPVRRGVRFILVLFLYVEGFAYGELLRRASEECARAADAEPERGAARADGPGTALKGGAEPKPSGDMPGGFVVYQQTTDLVKMLNRRVMSVLD
;
A
#
# COMPACT_ATOMS: atom_id res chain seq x y z
N ALA A 1 58.84 -38.99 38.71
CA ALA A 1 59.34 -40.37 38.88
C ALA A 1 58.53 -41.05 39.98
N ALA A 2 58.08 -42.29 39.75
CA ALA A 2 57.41 -43.24 40.65
C ALA A 2 56.06 -42.77 41.26
N LEU A 3 54.91 -43.20 40.71
CA LEU A 3 54.22 -44.49 40.89
C LEU A 3 53.62 -44.68 42.30
N GLY A 4 52.30 -44.83 42.34
CA GLY A 4 51.55 -45.26 43.51
C GLY A 4 50.06 -45.33 43.20
N GLY A 5 49.64 -46.42 42.56
CA GLY A 5 48.24 -46.66 42.19
C GLY A 5 47.35 -46.91 43.41
N GLY A 6 46.16 -46.33 43.38
CA GLY A 6 45.07 -46.65 44.30
C GLY A 6 43.79 -46.91 43.49
N ARG A 7 43.46 -48.19 43.30
CA ARG A 7 42.16 -48.64 42.81
C ARG A 7 41.09 -48.30 43.86
N GLY A 8 40.28 -47.28 43.60
CA GLY A 8 39.06 -46.98 44.34
C GLY A 8 37.85 -47.16 43.44
N GLY A 9 37.14 -48.27 43.61
CA GLY A 9 35.87 -48.53 42.95
C GLY A 9 34.81 -47.51 43.36
N GLY A 10 34.55 -46.54 42.49
CA GLY A 10 33.35 -45.71 42.55
C GLY A 10 32.26 -46.36 41.70
N ARG A 11 31.26 -46.96 42.34
CA ARG A 11 29.99 -47.31 41.70
C ARG A 11 29.38 -46.02 41.15
N GLY A 12 29.56 -45.76 39.86
CA GLY A 12 28.74 -44.82 39.13
C GLY A 12 27.32 -45.36 39.10
N ARG A 13 26.49 -44.89 40.03
CA ARG A 13 25.05 -45.06 40.00
C ARG A 13 24.60 -44.32 38.74
N ALA A 14 24.44 -45.05 37.63
CA ALA A 14 23.71 -44.54 36.48
C ALA A 14 22.28 -44.30 36.97
N GLN A 15 21.98 -43.07 37.39
CA GLN A 15 20.63 -42.57 37.40
C GLN A 15 20.23 -42.59 35.93
N GLY A 16 19.52 -43.65 35.52
CA GLY A 16 18.72 -43.59 34.32
C GLY A 16 17.66 -42.54 34.62
N GLU A 17 17.89 -41.31 34.16
CA GLU A 17 16.83 -40.32 34.04
C GLU A 17 15.73 -40.98 33.21
N ALA A 18 14.61 -41.29 33.86
CA ALA A 18 13.42 -41.72 33.17
C ALA A 18 12.97 -40.53 32.34
N LEU A 19 13.32 -40.56 31.05
CA LEU A 19 12.87 -39.57 30.08
C LEU A 19 11.34 -39.55 30.10
N ASP A 20 10.77 -38.36 30.21
CA ASP A 20 9.34 -38.15 30.15
C ASP A 20 8.79 -38.63 28.79
N ALA A 21 7.54 -39.09 28.75
CA ALA A 21 6.91 -39.57 27.53
C ALA A 21 6.90 -38.49 26.43
N ASP A 22 6.74 -37.23 26.83
CA ASP A 22 6.80 -36.07 25.94
C ASP A 22 8.20 -35.89 25.33
N GLU A 23 9.25 -36.08 26.12
CA GLU A 23 10.63 -35.99 25.66
C GLU A 23 10.99 -37.12 24.68
N VAL A 24 10.43 -38.32 24.90
CA VAL A 24 10.59 -39.46 23.98
C VAL A 24 9.89 -39.18 22.65
N MET A 25 8.68 -38.63 22.67
CA MET A 25 7.93 -38.25 21.47
C MET A 25 8.62 -37.14 20.69
N GLU A 26 9.13 -36.12 21.37
CA GLU A 26 9.87 -35.02 20.75
C GLU A 26 11.16 -35.53 20.06
N ARG A 27 11.93 -36.40 20.74
CA ARG A 27 13.12 -37.03 20.15
C ARG A 27 12.78 -37.88 18.92
N HIS A 28 11.65 -38.59 18.94
CA HIS A 28 11.22 -39.39 17.79
C HIS A 28 10.87 -38.51 16.59
N LEU A 29 10.14 -37.40 16.82
CA LEU A 29 9.77 -36.46 15.77
C LEU A 29 10.99 -35.74 15.19
N GLU A 30 11.94 -35.32 16.02
CA GLU A 30 13.20 -34.73 15.56
C GLU A 30 14.02 -35.73 14.71
N ALA A 31 14.03 -37.01 15.08
CA ALA A 31 14.66 -38.05 14.26
C ALA A 31 13.93 -38.26 12.91
N GLN A 32 12.60 -38.16 12.88
CA GLN A 32 11.82 -38.20 11.64
C GLN A 32 12.15 -37.01 10.74
N TYR A 33 12.17 -35.79 11.27
CA TYR A 33 12.53 -34.59 10.51
C TYR A 33 13.96 -34.66 9.97
N ALA A 34 14.92 -35.14 10.78
CA ALA A 34 16.29 -35.37 10.32
C ALA A 34 16.35 -36.39 9.17
N THR A 35 15.51 -37.43 9.23
CA THR A 35 15.41 -38.43 8.15
C THR A 35 14.86 -37.82 6.86
N MET A 36 13.79 -37.01 6.95
CA MET A 36 13.20 -36.32 5.78
C MET A 36 14.17 -35.34 5.12
N LEU A 37 14.99 -34.63 5.92
CA LEU A 37 16.04 -33.76 5.41
C LEU A 37 17.15 -34.56 4.72
N ALA A 38 17.56 -35.69 5.31
CA ALA A 38 18.61 -36.54 4.75
C ALA A 38 18.17 -37.25 3.46
N SER A 39 16.88 -37.60 3.33
CA SER A 39 16.32 -38.22 2.13
C SER A 39 15.99 -37.22 1.01
N GLY A 40 15.97 -35.92 1.32
CA GLY A 40 15.52 -34.87 0.41
C GLY A 40 14.00 -34.84 0.22
N GLU A 41 13.24 -35.53 1.06
CA GLU A 41 11.77 -35.52 1.06
C GLU A 41 11.19 -34.17 1.55
N ALA A 42 11.96 -33.45 2.37
CA ALA A 42 11.60 -32.13 2.86
C ALA A 42 12.80 -31.19 2.86
N THR A 43 12.54 -29.90 2.72
CA THR A 43 13.52 -28.85 2.95
C THR A 43 13.55 -28.43 4.42
N PRO A 44 14.60 -27.72 4.88
CA PRO A 44 14.61 -27.12 6.22
C PRO A 44 13.40 -26.21 6.50
N GLU A 45 12.89 -25.53 5.46
CA GLU A 45 11.72 -24.66 5.55
C GLU A 45 10.43 -25.47 5.74
N ASP A 46 10.31 -26.63 5.09
CA ASP A 46 9.19 -27.54 5.27
C ASP A 46 9.16 -28.12 6.68
N VAL A 47 10.31 -28.54 7.21
CA VAL A 47 10.42 -29.03 8.59
C VAL A 47 10.00 -27.96 9.59
N GLU A 48 10.44 -26.73 9.41
CA GLU A 48 10.02 -25.63 10.29
C GLU A 48 8.51 -25.37 10.18
N ARG A 49 7.94 -25.47 8.98
CA ARG A 49 6.48 -25.39 8.78
C ARG A 49 5.74 -26.51 9.50
N PHE A 50 6.27 -27.74 9.49
CA PHE A 50 5.69 -28.87 10.22
C PHE A 50 5.75 -28.64 11.73
N ARG A 51 6.87 -28.15 12.27
CA ARG A 51 6.99 -27.80 13.69
C ARG A 51 5.98 -26.73 14.10
N LEU A 52 5.86 -25.67 13.32
CA LEU A 52 4.91 -24.59 13.56
C LEU A 52 3.46 -25.09 13.52
N ARG A 53 3.12 -25.92 12.53
CA ARG A 53 1.79 -26.51 12.41
C ARG A 53 1.46 -27.41 13.60
N ARG A 54 2.38 -28.29 14.02
CA ARG A 54 2.19 -29.17 15.18
C ARG A 54 1.97 -28.36 16.46
N ARG A 55 2.79 -27.34 16.71
CA ARG A 55 2.62 -26.45 17.87
C ARG A 55 1.24 -25.77 17.86
N ALA A 56 0.77 -25.34 16.68
CA ALA A 56 -0.55 -24.75 16.54
C ALA A 56 -1.68 -25.78 16.78
N GLU A 57 -1.51 -27.06 16.39
CA GLU A 57 -2.46 -28.14 16.70
C GLU A 57 -2.54 -28.41 18.21
N GLU A 58 -1.39 -28.51 18.89
CA GLU A 58 -1.31 -28.69 20.35
C GLU A 58 -1.95 -27.50 21.10
N GLU A 59 -1.62 -26.26 20.70
CA GLU A 59 -2.19 -25.05 21.30
C GLU A 59 -3.70 -24.93 21.07
N ARG A 60 -4.19 -25.31 19.88
CA ARG A 60 -5.62 -25.37 19.58
C ARG A 60 -6.31 -26.37 20.52
N GLU A 61 -5.81 -27.58 20.64
CA GLU A 61 -6.40 -28.63 21.48
C GLU A 61 -6.45 -28.22 22.95
N LEU A 62 -5.36 -27.66 23.47
CA LEU A 62 -5.33 -27.12 24.82
C LEU A 62 -6.39 -26.03 25.01
N CYS A 63 -6.50 -25.08 24.08
CA CYS A 63 -7.49 -24.03 24.15
C CYS A 63 -8.93 -24.57 24.06
N GLU A 64 -9.20 -25.60 23.24
CA GLU A 64 -10.50 -26.26 23.17
C GLU A 64 -10.88 -26.89 24.52
N VAL A 65 -9.94 -27.56 25.19
CA VAL A 65 -10.15 -28.12 26.54
C VAL A 65 -10.42 -27.02 27.57
N LEU A 66 -9.62 -25.94 27.58
CA LEU A 66 -9.81 -24.81 28.50
C LEU A 66 -11.17 -24.12 28.29
N ARG A 67 -11.63 -24.02 27.04
CA ARG A 67 -12.95 -23.47 26.70
C ARG A 67 -14.09 -24.38 27.12
N ALA A 68 -13.97 -25.67 26.84
CA ALA A 68 -15.00 -26.66 27.20
C ALA A 68 -15.19 -26.76 28.72
N THR A 69 -14.10 -26.66 29.47
CA THR A 69 -14.10 -26.71 30.94
C THR A 69 -14.38 -25.35 31.59
N ARG A 70 -14.43 -24.26 30.82
CA ARG A 70 -14.51 -22.87 31.31
C ARG A 70 -13.45 -22.62 32.39
N ALA A 71 -12.20 -23.01 32.11
CA ALA A 71 -11.13 -23.04 33.10
C ALA A 71 -10.92 -21.73 33.86
N TRP A 72 -11.19 -20.59 33.23
CA TRP A 72 -11.15 -19.24 33.85
C TRP A 72 -12.16 -19.03 35.01
N GLU A 73 -13.16 -19.89 35.15
CA GLU A 73 -14.11 -19.87 36.28
C GLU A 73 -13.58 -20.64 37.48
N LEU A 74 -12.61 -21.53 37.23
CA LEU A 74 -12.01 -22.42 38.23
C LEU A 74 -10.64 -21.91 38.67
N ASP A 75 -9.92 -21.22 37.78
CA ASP A 75 -8.58 -20.70 37.99
C ASP A 75 -8.47 -19.25 37.51
N ALA A 76 -8.24 -18.34 38.47
CA ALA A 76 -8.11 -16.91 38.20
C ALA A 76 -6.85 -16.53 37.40
N SER A 77 -5.86 -17.44 37.28
CA SER A 77 -4.70 -17.25 36.41
C SER A 77 -5.03 -17.45 34.93
N VAL A 78 -6.14 -18.13 34.62
CA VAL A 78 -6.60 -18.36 33.25
C VAL A 78 -7.58 -17.26 32.85
N SER A 79 -7.23 -16.49 31.82
CA SER A 79 -8.10 -15.46 31.26
C SER A 79 -8.91 -16.02 30.09
N GLU A 80 -10.25 -15.93 30.15
CA GLU A 80 -11.14 -16.31 29.03
C GLU A 80 -10.70 -15.65 27.72
N ALA A 81 -10.31 -14.37 27.79
CA ALA A 81 -9.91 -13.61 26.63
C ALA A 81 -8.58 -14.07 26.05
N ARG A 82 -7.60 -14.40 26.91
CA ARG A 82 -6.31 -14.96 26.48
C ARG A 82 -6.53 -16.29 25.78
N VAL A 83 -7.37 -17.16 26.35
CA VAL A 83 -7.74 -18.44 25.73
C VAL A 83 -8.42 -18.23 24.37
N ALA A 84 -9.36 -17.29 24.25
CA ALA A 84 -10.02 -17.00 22.98
C ALA A 84 -9.05 -16.48 21.91
N LEU A 85 -8.14 -15.57 22.27
CA LEU A 85 -7.12 -15.03 21.39
C LEU A 85 -6.12 -16.10 20.93
N CYS A 86 -5.61 -16.93 21.84
CA CYS A 86 -4.68 -18.01 21.52
C CYS A 86 -5.35 -19.08 20.66
N HIS A 87 -6.60 -19.44 20.95
CA HIS A 87 -7.37 -20.36 20.11
C HIS A 87 -7.52 -19.82 18.68
N ALA A 88 -7.87 -18.54 18.53
CA ALA A 88 -8.02 -17.92 17.22
C ALA A 88 -6.68 -17.84 16.47
N ALA A 89 -5.58 -17.54 17.16
CA ALA A 89 -4.23 -17.52 16.58
C ALA A 89 -3.79 -18.91 16.10
N ALA A 90 -4.02 -19.96 16.92
CA ALA A 90 -3.76 -21.34 16.56
C ALA A 90 -4.58 -21.77 15.34
N LEU A 91 -5.87 -21.39 15.29
CA LEU A 91 -6.72 -21.65 14.12
C LEU A 91 -6.26 -20.93 12.85
N ASP A 92 -5.84 -19.65 12.93
CA ASP A 92 -5.30 -18.92 11.76
C ASP A 92 -3.99 -19.56 11.28
N ALA A 93 -3.12 -20.02 12.19
CA ALA A 93 -1.88 -20.72 11.86
C ALA A 93 -2.13 -22.09 11.17
N LEU A 94 -3.30 -22.69 11.41
CA LEU A 94 -3.77 -23.91 10.73
C LEU A 94 -4.62 -23.61 9.49
N GLU A 95 -4.62 -22.36 9.02
CA GLU A 95 -5.41 -21.89 7.87
C GLU A 95 -6.93 -22.04 8.05
N ARG A 96 -7.40 -22.23 9.29
CA ARG A 96 -8.82 -22.34 9.68
C ARG A 96 -9.43 -20.98 10.01
N ARG A 97 -9.24 -20.00 9.12
CA ARG A 97 -9.60 -18.59 9.34
C ARG A 97 -11.06 -18.36 9.73
N GLY A 98 -11.99 -19.07 9.09
CA GLY A 98 -13.43 -18.92 9.37
C GLY A 98 -13.77 -19.27 10.83
N GLU A 99 -13.09 -20.27 11.39
CA GLU A 99 -13.29 -20.70 12.77
C GLU A 99 -12.61 -19.75 13.76
N ALA A 100 -11.45 -19.18 13.38
CA ALA A 100 -10.78 -18.14 14.15
C ALA A 100 -11.67 -16.89 14.27
N VAL A 101 -12.29 -16.46 13.16
CA VAL A 101 -13.26 -15.36 13.11
C VAL A 101 -14.45 -15.66 14.03
N ALA A 102 -15.09 -16.82 13.87
CA ALA A 102 -16.24 -17.20 14.70
C ALA A 102 -15.90 -17.26 16.20
N THR A 103 -14.68 -17.71 16.54
CA THR A 103 -14.21 -17.72 17.94
C THR A 103 -14.16 -16.32 18.54
N LEU A 104 -13.57 -15.36 17.83
CA LEU A 104 -13.41 -13.98 18.32
C LEU A 104 -14.74 -13.22 18.32
N GLU A 105 -15.59 -13.41 17.31
CA GLU A 105 -16.93 -12.83 17.27
C GLU A 105 -17.78 -13.29 18.47
N ALA A 106 -17.79 -14.59 18.77
CA ALA A 106 -18.51 -15.14 19.91
C ALA A 106 -18.00 -14.56 21.24
N PHE A 107 -16.67 -14.47 21.41
CA PHE A 107 -16.06 -13.84 22.59
C PHE A 107 -16.48 -12.37 22.73
N LEU A 108 -16.36 -11.59 21.65
CA LEU A 108 -16.68 -10.16 21.64
C LEU A 108 -18.17 -9.86 21.83
N ALA A 109 -19.05 -10.77 21.43
CA ALA A 109 -20.49 -10.69 21.68
C ALA A 109 -20.81 -10.92 23.16
N LYS A 110 -20.12 -11.86 23.82
CA LYS A 110 -20.29 -12.17 25.24
C LYS A 110 -19.72 -11.07 26.15
N ALA A 111 -18.56 -10.50 25.80
CA ALA A 111 -17.81 -9.59 26.68
C ALA A 111 -18.47 -8.23 26.95
N GLY A 112 -19.58 -7.89 26.29
CA GLY A 112 -20.39 -6.70 26.60
C GLY A 112 -19.70 -5.34 26.43
N GLY A 113 -18.46 -5.30 25.93
CA GLY A 113 -17.72 -4.08 25.63
C GLY A 113 -16.87 -3.49 26.78
N SER A 114 -16.84 -4.09 27.97
CA SER A 114 -16.18 -3.53 29.16
C SER A 114 -15.00 -4.38 29.69
N SER A 115 -14.41 -5.23 28.86
CA SER A 115 -13.24 -6.03 29.23
C SER A 115 -11.97 -5.43 28.62
N ASP A 116 -10.89 -5.35 29.39
CA ASP A 116 -9.55 -4.92 28.93
C ASP A 116 -9.07 -5.69 27.69
N ALA A 117 -9.58 -6.90 27.48
CA ALA A 117 -9.21 -7.74 26.35
C ALA A 117 -10.13 -7.58 25.11
N CYS A 118 -11.15 -6.73 25.18
CA CYS A 118 -12.00 -6.42 24.03
C CYS A 118 -11.22 -5.75 22.88
N ALA A 119 -10.25 -4.88 23.18
CA ALA A 119 -9.46 -4.20 22.17
C ALA A 119 -8.50 -5.17 21.44
N PRO A 120 -7.66 -5.98 22.14
CA PRO A 120 -6.86 -7.01 21.50
C PRO A 120 -7.67 -7.99 20.64
N ALA A 121 -8.84 -8.45 21.13
CA ALA A 121 -9.71 -9.35 20.37
C ALA A 121 -10.32 -8.67 19.14
N ALA A 122 -10.72 -7.41 19.25
CA ALA A 122 -11.19 -6.64 18.10
C ALA A 122 -10.07 -6.43 17.07
N LEU A 123 -8.84 -6.17 17.51
CA LEU A 123 -7.70 -6.05 16.61
C LEU A 123 -7.38 -7.37 15.92
N ALA A 124 -7.31 -8.49 16.65
CA ALA A 124 -7.12 -9.81 16.06
C ALA A 124 -8.22 -10.13 15.02
N LEU A 125 -9.48 -9.84 15.34
CA LEU A 125 -10.60 -10.02 14.41
C LEU A 125 -10.48 -9.11 13.18
N ALA A 126 -10.06 -7.86 13.36
CA ALA A 126 -9.80 -6.94 12.27
C ALA A 126 -8.73 -7.48 11.31
N LYS A 127 -7.64 -8.03 11.86
CA LYS A 127 -6.56 -8.67 11.09
C LYS A 127 -7.08 -9.84 10.25
N LEU A 128 -7.91 -10.71 10.82
CA LEU A 128 -8.50 -11.84 10.11
C LEU A 128 -9.44 -11.41 8.99
N HIS A 129 -10.32 -10.44 9.25
CA HIS A 129 -11.20 -9.88 8.23
C HIS A 129 -10.42 -9.22 7.10
N PHE A 130 -9.36 -8.48 7.43
CA PHE A 130 -8.48 -7.85 6.45
C PHE A 130 -7.78 -8.89 5.57
N LYS A 131 -7.18 -9.94 6.16
CA LYS A 131 -6.60 -11.08 5.43
C LYS A 131 -7.64 -11.77 4.53
N GLY A 132 -8.91 -11.81 4.96
CA GLY A 132 -10.03 -12.37 4.18
C GLY A 132 -10.63 -11.41 3.14
N GLY A 133 -10.06 -10.21 2.93
CA GLY A 133 -10.57 -9.22 1.99
C GLY A 133 -11.82 -8.46 2.46
N ASN A 134 -12.33 -8.71 3.68
CA ASN A 134 -13.48 -8.00 4.24
C ASN A 134 -13.03 -6.71 4.95
N LYS A 135 -12.67 -5.71 4.13
CA LYS A 135 -12.15 -4.41 4.60
C LYS A 135 -13.16 -3.66 5.48
N ARG A 136 -14.46 -3.79 5.21
CA ARG A 136 -15.52 -3.16 6.00
C ARG A 136 -15.56 -3.70 7.42
N ALA A 137 -15.66 -5.03 7.58
CA ALA A 137 -15.66 -5.64 8.91
C ALA A 137 -14.35 -5.40 9.65
N ALA A 138 -13.22 -5.40 8.94
CA ALA A 138 -11.92 -5.03 9.51
C ALA A 138 -11.92 -3.60 10.07
N SER A 139 -12.47 -2.63 9.32
CA SER A 139 -12.58 -1.23 9.75
C SER A 139 -13.48 -1.08 10.97
N GLU A 140 -14.65 -1.73 10.97
CA GLU A 140 -15.57 -1.73 12.12
C GLU A 140 -14.90 -2.26 13.40
N CYS A 141 -14.11 -3.33 13.27
CA CYS A 141 -13.34 -3.90 14.37
C CYS A 141 -12.20 -2.96 14.85
N CYS A 142 -11.45 -2.34 13.94
CA CYS A 142 -10.43 -1.35 14.32
C CYS A 142 -11.06 -0.16 15.06
N MET A 143 -12.19 0.35 14.56
CA MET A 143 -12.89 1.46 15.18
C MET A 143 -13.46 1.10 16.55
N ARG A 144 -13.80 -0.17 16.81
CA ARG A 144 -14.14 -0.65 18.15
C ARG A 144 -12.96 -0.51 19.11
N ALA A 145 -11.76 -0.91 18.70
CA ALA A 145 -10.54 -0.76 19.49
C ALA A 145 -10.15 0.72 19.71
N VAL A 146 -10.23 1.55 18.66
CA VAL A 146 -10.01 3.02 18.77
C VAL A 146 -10.95 3.66 19.80
N ARG A 147 -12.22 3.25 19.83
CA ARG A 147 -13.21 3.76 20.79
C ARG A 147 -12.92 3.26 22.22
N ALA A 148 -12.46 2.02 22.38
CA ALA A 148 -12.03 1.50 23.68
C ALA A 148 -10.85 2.29 24.23
N TYR A 149 -9.84 2.56 23.40
CA TYR A 149 -8.70 3.42 23.77
C TYR A 149 -9.15 4.82 24.19
N ALA A 150 -10.05 5.45 23.43
CA ALA A 150 -10.57 6.78 23.75
C ALA A 150 -11.36 6.83 25.08
N ARG A 151 -11.86 5.69 25.56
CA ARG A 151 -12.53 5.56 26.88
C ARG A 151 -11.56 5.15 28.00
N GLY A 152 -10.28 4.94 27.71
CA GLY A 152 -9.29 4.45 28.66
C GLY A 152 -9.44 2.96 28.99
N GLU A 153 -10.09 2.18 28.13
CA GLU A 153 -10.39 0.75 28.34
C GLU A 153 -9.32 -0.20 27.77
N CYS A 154 -8.25 0.33 27.16
CA CYS A 154 -7.14 -0.49 26.68
C CYS A 154 -5.80 0.26 26.75
N SER A 155 -4.72 -0.47 26.48
CA SER A 155 -3.37 0.07 26.56
C SER A 155 -3.06 1.08 25.45
N ALA A 156 -1.99 1.86 25.63
CA ALA A 156 -1.45 2.73 24.58
C ALA A 156 -0.97 1.95 23.36
N GLU A 157 -0.41 0.74 23.57
CA GLU A 157 0.01 -0.16 22.49
C GLU A 157 -1.18 -0.62 21.65
N ASP A 158 -2.28 -1.04 22.29
CA ASP A 158 -3.52 -1.40 21.58
C ASP A 158 -4.10 -0.20 20.82
N GLY A 159 -4.05 0.99 21.43
CA GLY A 159 -4.46 2.23 20.77
C GLY A 159 -3.63 2.52 19.52
N GLU A 160 -2.31 2.38 19.62
CA GLU A 160 -1.38 2.57 18.51
C GLU A 160 -1.67 1.59 17.36
N ASP A 161 -1.76 0.30 17.67
CA ASP A 161 -2.08 -0.75 16.71
C ASP A 161 -3.46 -0.50 16.07
N ALA A 162 -4.45 -0.04 16.84
CA ALA A 162 -5.78 0.26 16.35
C ALA A 162 -5.79 1.41 15.34
N PHE A 163 -5.18 2.54 15.66
CA PHE A 163 -5.09 3.67 14.72
C PHE A 163 -4.26 3.30 13.49
N HIS A 164 -3.14 2.60 13.70
CA HIS A 164 -2.24 2.23 12.62
C HIS A 164 -2.94 1.26 11.65
N LEU A 165 -3.55 0.18 12.15
CA LEU A 165 -4.29 -0.79 11.36
C LEU A 165 -5.53 -0.16 10.69
N ALA A 166 -6.29 0.67 11.40
CA ALA A 166 -7.46 1.34 10.82
C ALA A 166 -7.08 2.15 9.58
N GLY A 167 -5.98 2.91 9.64
CA GLY A 167 -5.51 3.67 8.49
C GLY A 167 -5.09 2.78 7.32
N TRP A 168 -4.42 1.64 7.57
CA TRP A 168 -4.11 0.67 6.52
C TRP A 168 -5.34 0.06 5.89
N VAL A 169 -6.33 -0.35 6.69
CA VAL A 169 -7.60 -0.86 6.19
C VAL A 169 -8.26 0.18 5.28
N SER A 170 -8.23 1.46 5.66
CA SER A 170 -8.75 2.56 4.85
C SER A 170 -7.99 2.76 3.53
N ILE A 171 -6.65 2.74 3.53
CA ILE A 171 -5.84 2.81 2.29
C ILE A 171 -6.24 1.68 1.34
N HIS A 172 -6.28 0.45 1.85
CA HIS A 172 -6.65 -0.70 1.04
C HIS A 172 -8.12 -0.67 0.62
N ALA A 173 -8.99 0.08 1.30
CA ALA A 173 -10.36 0.36 0.87
C ALA A 173 -10.45 1.55 -0.09
N ASP A 174 -9.30 2.06 -0.56
CA ASP A 174 -9.16 3.22 -1.43
C ASP A 174 -9.75 4.52 -0.83
N ASP A 175 -9.86 4.59 0.50
CA ASP A 175 -10.24 5.77 1.25
C ASP A 175 -9.02 6.36 1.99
N HIS A 176 -8.17 6.99 1.20
CA HIS A 176 -6.96 7.64 1.68
C HIS A 176 -7.27 8.79 2.65
N THR A 177 -8.40 9.47 2.46
CA THR A 177 -8.80 10.60 3.31
C THR A 177 -9.08 10.14 4.73
N ALA A 178 -9.86 9.06 4.88
CA ALA A 178 -10.08 8.44 6.18
C ALA A 178 -8.78 7.93 6.78
N ALA A 179 -7.90 7.31 5.99
CA ALA A 179 -6.63 6.77 6.48
C ALA A 179 -5.75 7.83 7.15
N TYR A 180 -5.46 8.92 6.44
CA TYR A 180 -4.62 9.98 7.00
C TYR A 180 -5.31 10.74 8.14
N THR A 181 -6.64 10.84 8.12
CA THR A 181 -7.40 11.42 9.25
C THR A 181 -7.22 10.56 10.51
N LEU A 182 -7.28 9.23 10.36
CA LEU A 182 -7.08 8.28 11.46
C LEU A 182 -5.66 8.35 12.00
N TRP A 183 -4.63 8.33 11.14
CA TRP A 183 -3.24 8.44 11.59
C TRP A 183 -2.94 9.79 12.25
N ALA A 184 -3.45 10.90 11.71
CA ALA A 184 -3.28 12.21 12.33
C ALA A 184 -3.98 12.30 13.70
N ARG A 185 -5.17 11.70 13.84
CA ARG A 185 -5.86 11.60 15.13
C ARG A 185 -5.09 10.72 16.11
N GLY A 186 -4.59 9.58 15.65
CA GLY A 186 -3.77 8.67 16.45
C GLY A 186 -2.50 9.36 16.95
N ALA A 187 -1.76 10.04 16.07
CA ALA A 187 -0.55 10.78 16.44
C ALA A 187 -0.80 11.88 17.49
N ARG A 188 -1.98 12.53 17.47
CA ARG A 188 -2.36 13.48 18.53
C ARG A 188 -2.72 12.80 19.84
N ALA A 189 -3.34 11.63 19.77
CA ALA A 189 -3.77 10.88 20.96
C ALA A 189 -2.60 10.15 21.62
N LEU A 190 -1.59 9.73 20.84
CA LEU A 190 -0.42 8.97 21.23
C LEU A 190 0.85 9.70 20.76
N PRO A 191 1.27 10.77 21.46
CA PRO A 191 2.39 11.62 21.04
C PRO A 191 3.74 10.91 21.01
N ASP A 192 3.88 9.80 21.73
CA ASP A 192 5.10 9.00 21.77
C ASP A 192 5.18 7.96 20.62
N SER A 193 4.10 7.79 19.83
CA SER A 193 4.10 6.82 18.72
C SER A 193 4.80 7.40 17.48
N GLU A 194 6.06 6.99 17.29
CA GLU A 194 6.81 7.33 16.08
C GLU A 194 6.13 6.79 14.80
N ALA A 195 5.50 5.62 14.87
CA ALA A 195 4.83 5.01 13.73
C ALA A 195 3.65 5.85 13.23
N LEU A 196 2.78 6.30 14.13
CA LEU A 196 1.63 7.15 13.78
C LEU A 196 2.09 8.53 13.30
N HIS A 197 3.09 9.12 13.97
CA HIS A 197 3.67 10.39 13.53
C HIS A 197 4.30 10.28 12.14
N ARG A 198 4.99 9.18 11.84
CA ARG A 198 5.55 8.92 10.50
C ARG A 198 4.43 8.93 9.45
N GLN A 199 3.35 8.18 9.65
CA GLN A 199 2.24 8.15 8.68
C GLN A 199 1.50 9.49 8.59
N ALA A 200 1.30 10.20 9.70
CA ALA A 200 0.66 11.51 9.71
C ALA A 200 1.50 12.57 8.96
N ARG A 201 2.83 12.55 9.13
CA ARG A 201 3.73 13.48 8.44
C ARG A 201 3.74 13.31 6.93
N LYS A 202 3.55 12.09 6.41
CA LYS A 202 3.49 11.85 4.95
C LYS A 202 2.49 12.75 4.25
N ARG A 203 1.36 13.05 4.89
CA ARG A 203 0.38 14.04 4.38
C ARG A 203 0.81 15.48 4.66
N ALA A 204 1.26 15.77 5.88
CA ALA A 204 1.57 17.13 6.31
C ALA A 204 2.70 17.78 5.49
N VAL A 205 3.67 17.00 5.00
CA VAL A 205 4.79 17.51 4.19
C VAL A 205 4.30 18.10 2.85
N TRP A 206 3.16 17.63 2.33
CA TRP A 206 2.60 18.07 1.05
C TRP A 206 1.45 19.06 1.19
N ASP A 207 0.59 18.90 2.21
CA ASP A 207 -0.66 19.66 2.35
C ASP A 207 -0.49 21.11 2.82
N ALA A 208 0.65 21.48 3.39
CA ALA A 208 0.81 22.74 4.11
C ALA A 208 0.66 24.02 3.25
N ASN A 209 0.53 23.92 1.93
CA ASN A 209 0.52 25.08 1.03
C ASN A 209 -0.37 24.92 -0.21
N ILE A 210 -1.61 24.43 -0.08
CA ILE A 210 -2.65 24.78 -1.06
C ILE A 210 -3.51 25.88 -0.42
N PRO A 211 -3.15 27.18 -0.61
CA PRO A 211 -3.94 28.25 -0.02
C PRO A 211 -5.35 28.20 -0.64
N GLN A 212 -6.37 28.01 0.20
CA GLN A 212 -7.76 28.29 -0.17
C GLN A 212 -7.91 29.71 -0.79
N ALA A 213 -6.99 30.63 -0.50
CA ALA A 213 -6.94 31.99 -1.00
C ALA A 213 -6.66 32.13 -2.51
N LEU A 214 -5.88 31.23 -3.14
CA LEU A 214 -5.69 31.27 -4.60
C LEU A 214 -6.93 30.76 -5.33
N CYS A 215 -7.64 29.82 -4.70
CA CYS A 215 -8.93 29.32 -5.13
C CYS A 215 -9.98 30.44 -5.17
N ALA A 216 -10.00 31.34 -4.17
CA ALA A 216 -10.91 32.49 -4.16
C ALA A 216 -10.69 33.46 -5.34
N ALA A 217 -9.45 33.65 -5.80
CA ALA A 217 -9.15 34.52 -6.94
C ALA A 217 -9.52 33.89 -8.29
N ALA A 218 -9.30 32.58 -8.45
CA ALA A 218 -9.70 31.83 -9.65
C ALA A 218 -11.23 31.62 -9.72
N VAL A 219 -11.87 31.37 -8.58
CA VAL A 219 -13.33 31.27 -8.45
C VAL A 219 -13.98 32.64 -8.66
N ALA A 220 -13.42 33.74 -8.14
CA ALA A 220 -13.93 35.09 -8.42
C ALA A 220 -13.85 35.47 -9.92
N ALA A 221 -12.86 34.96 -10.65
CA ALA A 221 -12.76 35.14 -12.10
C ALA A 221 -13.79 34.30 -12.88
N ALA A 222 -14.26 33.19 -12.31
CA ALA A 222 -15.28 32.31 -12.91
C ALA A 222 -16.72 32.66 -12.49
N GLU A 223 -16.92 33.26 -11.31
CA GLU A 223 -18.23 33.62 -10.73
C GLU A 223 -18.86 34.89 -11.35
N ASP A 224 -18.14 35.62 -12.21
CA ASP A 224 -18.73 36.67 -13.07
C ASP A 224 -19.73 36.12 -14.11
N ALA A 225 -19.99 34.80 -14.10
CA ALA A 225 -21.00 34.11 -14.90
C ALA A 225 -22.15 33.46 -14.07
N LYS A 226 -22.85 34.24 -13.24
CA LYS A 226 -24.27 34.04 -12.79
C LYS A 226 -24.60 32.92 -11.75
N PRO A 227 -25.80 32.96 -11.09
CA PRO A 227 -25.85 33.01 -9.62
C PRO A 227 -26.37 31.77 -8.87
N SER A 228 -25.82 31.62 -7.66
CA SER A 228 -26.44 31.30 -6.35
C SER A 228 -27.51 30.21 -6.23
N THR A 229 -27.21 29.17 -5.45
CA THR A 229 -28.08 28.65 -4.38
C THR A 229 -27.28 28.03 -3.22
N ARG A 230 -27.91 28.01 -2.04
CA ARG A 230 -27.37 27.78 -0.69
C ARG A 230 -27.87 26.44 -0.10
N ALA A 231 -27.11 25.87 0.85
CA ALA A 231 -27.42 24.82 1.86
C ALA A 231 -26.61 23.53 1.67
N GLY A 232 -26.07 22.85 2.69
CA GLY A 232 -26.21 22.98 4.14
C GLY A 232 -25.16 22.15 4.90
N THR A 233 -25.05 22.46 6.18
CA THR A 233 -24.13 21.94 7.20
C THR A 233 -24.74 20.80 8.01
N GLU A 234 -23.97 19.77 8.37
CA GLU A 234 -24.12 19.02 9.64
C GLU A 234 -22.98 18.00 9.86
N THR A 235 -21.86 18.42 10.46
CA THR A 235 -20.91 17.51 11.16
C THR A 235 -20.06 18.27 12.19
N ALA A 236 -20.70 18.84 13.21
CA ALA A 236 -20.01 19.53 14.29
C ALA A 236 -20.66 19.21 15.64
N ALA A 237 -20.29 18.09 16.23
CA ALA A 237 -20.45 17.84 17.65
C ALA A 237 -19.38 16.84 18.10
N LEU A 238 -18.68 17.16 19.19
CA LEU A 238 -17.54 16.45 19.82
C LEU A 238 -16.14 17.03 19.48
N LEU A 239 -15.96 18.33 19.70
CA LEU A 239 -14.65 18.95 19.93
C LEU A 239 -14.53 19.29 21.42
N GLY A 240 -13.74 18.50 22.15
CA GLY A 240 -13.11 18.94 23.40
C GLY A 240 -11.67 19.30 23.06
N GLU A 241 -11.34 20.58 23.14
CA GLU A 241 -10.08 21.16 22.68
C GLU A 241 -8.96 20.96 23.72
N CYS A 242 -7.82 20.42 23.27
CA CYS A 242 -6.53 20.57 23.95
C CYS A 242 -5.68 21.54 23.10
N GLU A 243 -5.73 22.83 23.42
CA GLU A 243 -5.10 23.91 22.64
C GLU A 243 -3.56 23.84 22.62
N GLY A 244 -2.93 23.32 23.68
CA GLY A 244 -1.47 23.33 23.83
C GLY A 244 -0.69 22.45 22.84
N GLY A 245 -1.30 21.37 22.33
CA GLY A 245 -0.65 20.48 21.34
C GLY A 245 -0.67 21.06 19.92
N ARG A 246 -1.64 21.92 19.62
CA ARG A 246 -1.83 22.52 18.30
C ARG A 246 -0.75 23.55 17.99
N GLU A 247 -0.42 24.39 18.96
CA GLU A 247 0.60 25.44 18.82
C GLU A 247 2.00 24.87 18.56
N ALA A 248 2.39 23.80 19.28
CA ALA A 248 3.71 23.18 19.11
C ALA A 248 3.87 22.48 17.76
N ALA A 249 2.84 21.76 17.29
CA ALA A 249 2.84 21.12 15.98
C ALA A 249 2.83 22.16 14.84
N GLU A 250 2.07 23.25 14.99
CA GLU A 250 2.04 24.35 14.03
C GLU A 250 3.37 25.12 13.98
N ALA A 251 4.04 25.33 15.11
CA ALA A 251 5.34 25.99 15.17
C ALA A 251 6.46 25.16 14.52
N ALA A 252 6.52 23.86 14.79
CA ALA A 252 7.47 22.94 14.17
C ALA A 252 7.24 22.83 12.66
N ALA A 253 5.98 22.81 12.21
CA ALA A 253 5.64 22.88 10.79
C ALA A 253 6.15 24.19 10.16
N ARG A 254 5.90 25.35 10.78
CA ARG A 254 6.36 26.66 10.27
C ARG A 254 7.88 26.77 10.11
N GLN A 255 8.65 26.24 11.05
CA GLN A 255 10.12 26.30 11.00
C GLN A 255 10.70 25.41 9.88
N CYS A 256 10.16 24.21 9.69
CA CYS A 256 10.51 23.32 8.57
C CYS A 256 10.13 23.96 7.21
N MET A 257 9.00 24.67 7.16
CA MET A 257 8.50 25.33 5.94
C MET A 257 9.40 26.48 5.47
N ALA A 258 9.97 27.26 6.39
CA ALA A 258 10.80 28.41 6.04
C ALA A 258 12.11 27.99 5.35
N SER A 259 12.77 26.92 5.80
CA SER A 259 13.96 26.38 5.14
C SER A 259 13.66 25.76 3.78
N ASP A 260 12.47 25.15 3.64
CA ASP A 260 12.07 24.49 2.39
C ASP A 260 11.71 25.50 1.28
N ALA A 261 11.15 26.67 1.62
CA ALA A 261 10.77 27.69 0.64
C ALA A 261 11.99 28.33 -0.04
N GLU A 262 13.08 28.53 0.73
CA GLU A 262 14.35 29.06 0.21
C GLU A 262 15.03 28.03 -0.72
N ALA A 263 14.96 26.73 -0.39
CA ALA A 263 15.45 25.66 -1.25
C ALA A 263 14.63 25.52 -2.56
N ALA A 264 13.32 25.76 -2.53
CA ALA A 264 12.45 25.66 -3.70
C ALA A 264 12.74 26.73 -4.77
N SER A 265 13.07 27.95 -4.35
CA SER A 265 13.29 29.09 -5.26
C SER A 265 14.50 28.93 -6.18
N GLY A 266 15.43 28.01 -5.86
CA GLY A 266 16.57 27.69 -6.71
C GLY A 266 16.30 26.57 -7.72
N LEU A 267 15.27 25.76 -7.50
CA LEU A 267 14.97 24.55 -8.28
C LEU A 267 13.80 24.73 -9.26
N LEU A 268 12.94 25.72 -9.05
CA LEU A 268 11.94 26.16 -10.03
C LEU A 268 12.25 27.58 -10.48
N GLY A 269 12.71 27.72 -11.73
CA GLY A 269 13.08 28.98 -12.35
C GLY A 269 12.15 29.31 -13.52
N GLY A 270 11.42 30.41 -13.42
CA GLY A 270 10.58 30.94 -14.50
C GLY A 270 9.09 31.00 -14.16
N THR A 271 8.37 31.90 -14.84
CA THR A 271 6.90 31.90 -14.84
C THR A 271 6.42 30.58 -15.45
N PRO A 272 5.47 29.86 -14.81
CA PRO A 272 4.91 28.64 -15.39
C PRO A 272 4.44 28.89 -16.82
N ALA A 273 4.77 27.97 -17.73
CA ALA A 273 4.15 27.97 -19.05
C ALA A 273 2.62 27.91 -18.86
N GLY A 274 1.90 28.94 -19.32
CA GLY A 274 0.43 29.01 -19.19
C GLY A 274 -0.13 29.99 -18.15
N GLY A 275 0.70 30.73 -17.40
CA GLY A 275 0.19 31.59 -16.33
C GLY A 275 -0.35 30.76 -15.15
N VAL A 276 -0.68 31.42 -14.05
CA VAL A 276 -1.15 30.74 -12.84
C VAL A 276 -2.53 30.12 -13.13
N CYS A 277 -2.62 28.79 -13.06
CA CYS A 277 -3.87 28.00 -13.02
C CYS A 277 -4.73 27.89 -14.29
N ALA A 278 -4.17 27.92 -15.50
CA ALA A 278 -4.95 27.64 -16.71
C ALA A 278 -4.23 26.65 -17.64
N PHE A 279 -4.42 25.36 -17.39
CA PHE A 279 -4.17 24.34 -18.42
C PHE A 279 -5.45 24.15 -19.22
N ASP A 280 -5.34 24.21 -20.54
CA ASP A 280 -6.42 23.82 -21.44
C ASP A 280 -6.14 22.40 -21.94
N ARG A 281 -7.09 21.50 -21.73
CA ARG A 281 -6.94 20.09 -22.08
C ARG A 281 -6.68 19.87 -23.58
N GLU A 282 -7.26 20.68 -24.46
CA GLU A 282 -7.11 20.52 -25.91
C GLU A 282 -5.80 21.14 -26.43
N ILE A 283 -5.36 22.23 -25.80
CA ILE A 283 -4.18 22.99 -26.22
C ILE A 283 -2.90 22.42 -25.59
N ASP A 284 -2.93 22.08 -24.31
CA ASP A 284 -1.73 21.76 -23.53
C ASP A 284 -1.50 20.26 -23.37
N LEU A 285 -2.52 19.43 -23.59
CA LEU A 285 -2.44 17.98 -23.38
C LEU A 285 -2.71 17.20 -24.67
N GLU A 286 -2.05 16.06 -24.78
CA GLU A 286 -2.37 15.01 -25.72
C GLU A 286 -3.04 13.87 -24.94
N GLY A 287 -4.34 13.68 -25.17
CA GLY A 287 -5.14 12.61 -24.56
C GLY A 287 -5.03 11.30 -25.34
N PHE A 288 -4.99 10.19 -24.61
CA PHE A 288 -5.02 8.84 -25.18
C PHE A 288 -6.24 8.08 -24.65
N GLY A 289 -7.15 7.79 -25.58
CA GLY A 289 -8.37 7.02 -25.34
C GLY A 289 -8.12 5.53 -25.15
N VAL A 290 -8.89 4.91 -24.26
CA VAL A 290 -8.99 3.44 -24.17
C VAL A 290 -9.47 2.89 -25.51
N HIS A 291 -8.76 1.88 -26.04
CA HIS A 291 -9.10 1.23 -27.29
C HIS A 291 -10.51 0.63 -27.22
N ALA A 292 -11.31 0.73 -28.28
CA ALA A 292 -12.74 0.34 -28.27
C ALA A 292 -12.98 -1.10 -27.77
N HIS A 293 -12.13 -2.05 -28.17
CA HIS A 293 -12.20 -3.46 -27.71
C HIS A 293 -11.73 -3.69 -26.27
N ARG A 294 -11.15 -2.69 -25.60
CA ARG A 294 -10.65 -2.77 -24.22
C ARG A 294 -11.56 -2.07 -23.22
N VAL A 295 -12.55 -1.29 -23.67
CA VAL A 295 -13.46 -0.50 -22.81
C VAL A 295 -14.11 -1.37 -21.73
N HIS A 296 -14.68 -2.52 -22.11
CA HIS A 296 -15.34 -3.46 -21.20
C HIS A 296 -14.38 -4.28 -20.33
N ARG A 297 -13.06 -4.06 -20.44
CA ARG A 297 -12.01 -4.71 -19.65
C ARG A 297 -11.12 -3.70 -18.92
N THR A 298 -11.53 -2.44 -18.86
CA THR A 298 -10.74 -1.36 -18.25
C THR A 298 -11.48 -0.77 -17.06
N PRO A 299 -11.38 -1.37 -15.85
CA PRO A 299 -12.05 -0.88 -14.64
C PRO A 299 -11.71 0.58 -14.30
N ALA A 300 -10.53 1.06 -14.71
CA ALA A 300 -10.09 2.44 -14.50
C ALA A 300 -11.03 3.49 -15.10
N LEU A 301 -11.85 3.15 -16.10
CA LEU A 301 -12.87 4.04 -16.64
C LEU A 301 -13.92 4.44 -15.59
N ALA A 302 -14.15 3.60 -14.58
CA ALA A 302 -15.15 3.84 -13.55
C ALA A 302 -14.77 4.94 -12.53
N LEU A 303 -13.55 5.49 -12.60
CA LEU A 303 -13.12 6.57 -11.72
C LEU A 303 -13.62 7.95 -12.17
N PHE A 304 -13.91 8.13 -13.45
CA PHE A 304 -14.16 9.43 -14.06
C PHE A 304 -15.54 9.49 -14.71
N ASP A 305 -16.09 10.69 -14.82
CA ASP A 305 -17.33 10.88 -15.56
C ASP A 305 -17.13 10.51 -17.04
N PRO A 306 -17.93 9.59 -17.60
CA PRO A 306 -17.69 9.07 -18.95
C PRO A 306 -17.83 10.15 -20.04
N HIS A 307 -18.71 11.14 -19.84
CA HIS A 307 -18.95 12.20 -20.82
C HIS A 307 -17.83 13.23 -20.82
N ALA A 308 -17.40 13.68 -19.65
CA ALA A 308 -16.32 14.64 -19.50
C ALA A 308 -14.95 14.01 -19.82
N GLN A 309 -14.76 12.73 -19.51
CA GLN A 309 -13.48 12.05 -19.74
C GLN A 309 -13.29 11.56 -21.17
N ARG A 310 -14.38 11.32 -21.93
CA ARG A 310 -14.33 10.85 -23.34
C ARG A 310 -13.48 9.59 -23.55
N GLY A 311 -13.38 8.74 -22.52
CA GLY A 311 -12.56 7.53 -22.54
C GLY A 311 -11.04 7.76 -22.52
N GLU A 312 -10.56 9.01 -22.41
CA GLU A 312 -9.14 9.35 -22.34
C GLU A 312 -8.63 9.16 -20.90
N LEU A 313 -7.76 8.18 -20.66
CA LEU A 313 -7.26 7.90 -19.30
C LEU A 313 -5.79 8.23 -19.11
N VAL A 314 -5.06 8.51 -20.19
CA VAL A 314 -3.64 8.88 -20.19
C VAL A 314 -3.51 10.22 -20.89
N PHE A 315 -2.70 11.11 -20.33
CA PHE A 315 -2.43 12.44 -20.86
C PHE A 315 -0.94 12.71 -20.84
N ARG A 316 -0.41 13.18 -21.98
CA ARG A 316 0.96 13.67 -22.10
C ARG A 316 0.96 15.18 -22.28
N THR A 317 1.89 15.87 -21.65
CA THR A 317 2.03 17.33 -21.85
C THR A 317 2.62 17.65 -23.21
N ARG A 318 2.05 18.65 -23.90
CA ARG A 318 2.59 19.19 -25.16
C ARG A 318 3.69 20.21 -24.92
N ASN A 319 3.66 20.86 -23.77
CA ASN A 319 4.70 21.76 -23.28
C ASN A 319 5.40 21.16 -22.06
N PRO A 320 6.70 21.41 -21.85
CA PRO A 320 7.41 20.89 -20.69
C PRO A 320 6.90 21.56 -19.41
N LEU A 321 6.67 20.74 -18.37
CA LEU A 321 6.37 21.23 -17.03
C LEU A 321 7.60 21.70 -16.30
N LEU A 322 8.79 21.20 -16.65
CA LEU A 322 10.06 21.64 -16.11
C LEU A 322 11.01 21.95 -17.27
N THR A 323 11.86 22.97 -17.11
CA THR A 323 12.97 23.18 -18.03
C THR A 323 14.04 22.10 -17.85
N ARG A 324 14.88 21.87 -18.86
CA ARG A 324 16.03 20.95 -18.75
C ARG A 324 16.95 21.31 -17.58
N LEU A 325 17.10 22.59 -17.25
CA LEU A 325 17.90 23.05 -16.12
C LEU A 325 17.26 22.70 -14.77
N GLU A 326 15.95 22.89 -14.63
CA GLU A 326 15.20 22.49 -13.44
C GLU A 326 15.30 20.96 -13.23
N CYS A 327 15.15 20.17 -14.31
CA CYS A 327 15.31 18.72 -14.26
C CYS A 327 16.73 18.30 -13.82
N ALA A 328 17.77 18.88 -14.43
CA ALA A 328 19.16 18.58 -14.10
C ALA A 328 19.48 18.92 -12.63
N ALA A 329 18.96 20.03 -12.12
CA ALA A 329 19.16 20.43 -10.73
C ALA A 329 18.49 19.43 -9.77
N VAL A 330 17.31 18.89 -10.10
CA VAL A 330 16.67 17.83 -9.30
C VAL A 330 17.54 16.57 -9.28
N VAL A 331 18.02 16.12 -10.44
CA VAL A 331 18.91 14.94 -10.53
C VAL A 331 20.19 15.14 -9.72
N GLU A 332 20.81 16.33 -9.79
CA GLU A 332 22.00 16.67 -9.01
C GLU A 332 21.75 16.59 -7.50
N GLN A 333 20.61 17.11 -7.01
CA GLN A 333 20.25 17.03 -5.59
C GLN A 333 20.05 15.59 -5.13
N VAL A 334 19.45 14.75 -5.98
CA VAL A 334 19.24 13.32 -5.69
C VAL A 334 20.56 12.57 -5.65
N GLU A 335 21.39 12.70 -6.68
CA GLU A 335 22.70 12.04 -6.74
C GLU A 335 23.60 12.50 -5.58
N GLY A 336 23.61 13.80 -5.27
CA GLY A 336 24.33 14.34 -4.12
C GLY A 336 23.84 13.79 -2.77
N HIS A 337 22.53 13.52 -2.64
CA HIS A 337 21.97 12.85 -1.47
C HIS A 337 22.40 11.38 -1.40
N ILE A 338 22.26 10.61 -2.49
CA ILE A 338 22.67 9.21 -2.57
C ILE A 338 24.18 9.06 -2.32
N GLN A 339 24.99 9.99 -2.82
CA GLN A 339 26.43 10.02 -2.57
C GLN A 339 26.75 10.16 -1.08
N ARG A 340 26.05 11.05 -0.36
CA ARG A 340 26.28 11.29 1.07
C ARG A 340 25.75 10.17 1.96
N GLU A 341 24.52 9.72 1.72
CA GLU A 341 23.84 8.77 2.61
C GLU A 341 24.19 7.31 2.31
N ARG A 342 24.62 7.00 1.08
CA ARG A 342 24.81 5.62 0.59
C ARG A 342 26.10 5.41 -0.19
N GLY A 343 27.00 6.39 -0.19
CA GLY A 343 28.29 6.29 -0.90
C GLY A 343 28.15 6.18 -2.42
N GLY A 344 27.04 6.65 -2.99
CA GLY A 344 26.77 6.63 -4.44
C GLY A 344 26.04 5.37 -4.89
N ILE A 345 25.70 4.47 -3.97
CA ILE A 345 25.01 3.21 -4.28
C ILE A 345 23.50 3.44 -4.29
N TRP A 346 22.94 3.36 -5.48
CA TRP A 346 21.51 3.22 -5.68
C TRP A 346 21.04 1.84 -5.24
N GLY A 347 19.86 1.75 -4.65
CA GLY A 347 19.32 0.48 -4.17
C GLY A 347 17.81 0.44 -4.23
N THR A 348 17.26 -0.76 -4.16
CA THR A 348 15.82 -0.97 -3.99
C THR A 348 15.48 -0.68 -2.53
N VAL A 349 15.11 0.56 -2.23
CA VAL A 349 14.77 0.99 -0.87
C VAL A 349 13.43 0.39 -0.43
N ARG A 350 12.54 0.19 -1.40
CA ARG A 350 11.16 -0.21 -1.17
C ARG A 350 11.05 -1.72 -1.39
N ARG A 351 10.79 -2.50 -0.33
CA ARG A 351 10.32 -3.89 -0.52
C ARG A 351 8.87 -3.84 -0.96
N SER A 352 8.67 -3.50 -2.22
CA SER A 352 7.41 -3.64 -2.93
C SER A 352 7.34 -5.00 -3.62
N SER A 353 6.13 -5.44 -3.97
CA SER A 353 5.94 -6.58 -4.89
C SER A 353 6.62 -6.35 -6.24
N VAL A 354 6.75 -5.07 -6.65
CA VAL A 354 7.40 -4.66 -7.89
C VAL A 354 8.57 -3.72 -7.57
N ARG A 355 9.79 -4.23 -7.59
CA ARG A 355 10.99 -3.53 -7.11
C ARG A 355 11.50 -2.50 -8.12
N THR A 356 11.74 -1.28 -7.66
CA THR A 356 12.40 -0.21 -8.41
C THR A 356 13.70 0.20 -7.73
N THR A 357 14.65 0.71 -8.51
CA THR A 357 15.83 1.41 -7.96
C THR A 357 15.44 2.88 -7.79
N ASP A 358 15.22 3.31 -6.55
CA ASP A 358 14.59 4.60 -6.28
C ASP A 358 15.04 5.26 -4.97
N VAL A 359 14.63 6.52 -4.81
CA VAL A 359 14.66 7.26 -3.55
C VAL A 359 13.37 8.05 -3.37
N ALA A 360 12.82 8.02 -2.15
CA ALA A 360 11.63 8.81 -1.84
C ALA A 360 11.98 10.30 -1.82
N VAL A 361 11.13 11.15 -2.41
CA VAL A 361 11.35 12.61 -2.39
C VAL A 361 11.31 13.13 -0.95
N GLU A 362 10.51 12.50 -0.08
CA GLU A 362 10.48 12.84 1.35
C GLU A 362 11.83 12.64 2.06
N ASP A 363 12.67 11.74 1.57
CA ASP A 363 14.00 11.45 2.14
C ASP A 363 15.07 12.45 1.68
N VAL A 364 14.80 13.26 0.64
CA VAL A 364 15.71 14.28 0.11
C VAL A 364 15.20 15.67 0.54
N PRO A 365 15.69 16.24 1.66
CA PRO A 365 15.09 17.45 2.24
C PRO A 365 15.04 18.64 1.28
N SER A 366 16.07 18.81 0.43
CA SER A 366 16.13 19.90 -0.55
C SER A 366 15.03 19.85 -1.62
N LEU A 367 14.38 18.70 -1.83
CA LEU A 367 13.31 18.55 -2.82
C LEU A 367 11.90 18.74 -2.25
N ARG A 368 11.72 18.82 -0.93
CA ARG A 368 10.38 18.90 -0.31
C ARG A 368 9.65 20.18 -0.70
N GLY A 369 10.32 21.33 -0.54
CA GLY A 369 9.78 22.63 -0.94
C GLY A 369 9.53 22.72 -2.44
N TRP A 370 10.47 22.21 -3.25
CA TRP A 370 10.36 22.13 -4.69
C TRP A 370 9.11 21.35 -5.14
N LEU A 371 8.89 20.15 -4.59
CA LEU A 371 7.75 19.33 -4.99
C LEU A 371 6.43 20.00 -4.61
N ARG A 372 6.34 20.61 -3.43
CA ARG A 372 5.14 21.39 -3.04
C ARG A 372 4.82 22.48 -4.04
N GLU A 373 5.83 23.21 -4.50
CA GLU A 373 5.64 24.29 -5.46
C GLU A 373 5.28 23.77 -6.86
N LEU A 374 5.90 22.66 -7.30
CA LEU A 374 5.56 21.96 -8.54
C LEU A 374 4.09 21.49 -8.53
N LEU A 375 3.66 20.86 -7.43
CA LEU A 375 2.28 20.43 -7.20
C LEU A 375 1.33 21.61 -7.34
N ARG A 376 1.56 22.67 -6.57
CA ARG A 376 0.68 23.83 -6.49
C ARG A 376 0.58 24.60 -7.80
N THR A 377 1.68 24.80 -8.50
CA THR A 377 1.74 25.74 -9.64
C THR A 377 1.59 25.11 -11.00
N ARG A 378 1.93 23.83 -11.15
CA ARG A 378 1.97 23.17 -12.47
C ARG A 378 1.15 21.88 -12.48
N LEU A 379 1.41 20.95 -11.56
CA LEU A 379 0.85 19.60 -11.63
C LEU A 379 -0.64 19.53 -11.23
N CYS A 380 -1.07 20.11 -10.12
CA CYS A 380 -2.48 20.05 -9.70
C CYS A 380 -3.42 20.76 -10.71
N PRO A 381 -3.10 21.95 -11.23
CA PRO A 381 -3.87 22.57 -12.32
C PRO A 381 -3.94 21.70 -13.59
N LEU A 382 -2.83 21.06 -13.96
CA LEU A 382 -2.80 20.14 -15.10
C LEU A 382 -3.74 18.95 -14.88
N LEU A 383 -3.75 18.36 -13.68
CA LEU A 383 -4.62 17.22 -13.38
C LEU A 383 -6.09 17.63 -13.36
N ALA A 384 -6.42 18.82 -12.88
CA ALA A 384 -7.78 19.35 -12.94
C ALA A 384 -8.27 19.50 -14.39
N ALA A 385 -7.39 19.90 -15.32
CA ALA A 385 -7.71 19.94 -16.74
C ALA A 385 -7.82 18.55 -17.38
N ALA A 386 -6.93 17.62 -17.02
CA ALA A 386 -6.90 16.25 -17.56
C ALA A 386 -8.11 15.41 -17.08
N TYR A 387 -8.53 15.60 -15.83
CA TYR A 387 -9.58 14.83 -15.16
C TYR A 387 -10.64 15.77 -14.56
N PRO A 388 -11.47 16.42 -15.40
CA PRO A 388 -12.34 17.51 -14.97
C PRO A 388 -13.45 17.06 -14.01
N LEU A 389 -13.95 15.84 -14.16
CA LEU A 389 -15.03 15.28 -13.33
C LEU A 389 -14.77 13.82 -12.98
N LEU A 390 -15.02 13.50 -11.71
CA LEU A 390 -15.00 12.15 -11.16
C LEU A 390 -16.35 11.47 -11.39
N ALA A 391 -16.38 10.15 -11.23
CA ALA A 391 -17.59 9.35 -11.45
C ALA A 391 -18.75 9.66 -10.48
N ASP A 392 -18.48 10.32 -9.35
CA ASP A 392 -19.50 10.80 -8.40
C ASP A 392 -20.04 12.20 -8.75
N GLY A 393 -19.59 12.79 -9.86
CA GLY A 393 -19.95 14.13 -10.31
C GLY A 393 -19.17 15.26 -9.64
N SER A 394 -18.29 14.97 -8.68
CA SER A 394 -17.41 15.97 -8.07
C SER A 394 -16.17 16.23 -8.94
N SER A 395 -15.54 17.41 -8.78
CA SER A 395 -14.31 17.77 -9.50
C SER A 395 -13.08 17.71 -8.58
N LEU A 396 -11.86 17.80 -9.16
CA LEU A 396 -10.63 17.93 -8.37
C LEU A 396 -10.48 19.29 -7.66
N GLY A 397 -11.43 20.21 -7.87
CA GLY A 397 -11.31 21.63 -7.57
C GLY A 397 -10.72 22.40 -8.75
N ALA A 398 -10.82 23.74 -8.73
CA ALA A 398 -10.47 24.60 -9.86
C ALA A 398 -8.98 24.47 -10.25
N CYS A 399 -8.11 24.30 -9.25
CA CYS A 399 -6.66 24.15 -9.44
C CYS A 399 -6.17 22.78 -8.94
N GLY A 400 -7.07 21.80 -8.81
CA GLY A 400 -6.73 20.48 -8.28
C GLY A 400 -6.50 20.47 -6.76
N GLU A 401 -7.18 21.33 -6.01
CA GLU A 401 -6.99 21.50 -4.56
C GLU A 401 -7.36 20.26 -3.75
N ARG A 402 -8.05 19.27 -4.34
CA ARG A 402 -8.33 17.97 -3.71
C ARG A 402 -7.27 16.91 -4.02
N VAL A 403 -6.34 17.17 -4.93
CA VAL A 403 -5.28 16.21 -5.26
C VAL A 403 -4.29 16.14 -4.10
N ARG A 404 -3.97 14.93 -3.66
CA ARG A 404 -3.05 14.67 -2.56
C ARG A 404 -2.03 13.62 -2.96
N VAL A 405 -0.81 13.79 -2.49
CA VAL A 405 0.28 12.82 -2.72
C VAL A 405 0.16 11.69 -1.72
N HIS A 406 -0.03 10.47 -2.23
CA HIS A 406 0.14 9.25 -1.45
C HIS A 406 1.63 8.91 -1.32
N ASP A 407 2.36 9.00 -2.44
CA ASP A 407 3.79 8.70 -2.52
C ASP A 407 4.46 9.50 -3.64
N ALA A 408 5.73 9.85 -3.47
CA ALA A 408 6.54 10.56 -4.44
C ALA A 408 8.01 10.11 -4.37
N PHE A 409 8.57 9.72 -5.51
CA PHE A 409 9.92 9.15 -5.58
C PHE A 409 10.57 9.36 -6.93
N ILE A 410 11.90 9.35 -6.94
CA ILE A 410 12.72 9.39 -8.16
C ILE A 410 13.19 7.98 -8.47
N VAL A 411 12.87 7.50 -9.67
CA VAL A 411 13.30 6.20 -10.18
C VAL A 411 14.48 6.39 -11.12
N ARG A 412 15.46 5.49 -10.99
CA ARG A 412 16.60 5.34 -11.88
C ARG A 412 16.50 3.99 -12.60
N TYR A 413 16.48 4.05 -13.93
CA TYR A 413 16.71 2.89 -14.78
C TYR A 413 18.08 3.04 -15.42
N ASP A 414 18.92 2.02 -15.32
CA ASP A 414 20.28 2.07 -15.85
C ASP A 414 20.58 0.77 -16.58
N ALA A 415 20.76 0.90 -17.89
CA ALA A 415 20.98 -0.22 -18.79
C ALA A 415 22.43 -0.73 -18.80
N GLU A 416 23.32 -0.10 -18.05
CA GLU A 416 24.76 -0.29 -18.13
C GLU A 416 25.36 -0.79 -16.80
N THR A 417 24.94 -0.22 -15.66
CA THR A 417 25.54 -0.54 -14.36
C THR A 417 24.67 -1.43 -13.49
N ASP A 418 23.44 -1.01 -13.17
CA ASP A 418 22.56 -1.75 -12.24
C ASP A 418 21.62 -2.74 -12.93
N MET A 419 21.53 -2.69 -14.27
CA MET A 419 20.64 -3.52 -15.11
C MET A 419 19.16 -3.40 -14.72
N SER A 420 18.76 -2.29 -14.11
CA SER A 420 17.36 -1.91 -13.88
C SER A 420 16.77 -1.40 -15.20
N LEU A 421 16.37 -2.33 -16.07
CA LEU A 421 15.96 -1.98 -17.43
C LEU A 421 14.49 -1.55 -17.54
N SER A 422 13.62 -2.18 -16.76
CA SER A 422 12.16 -2.11 -16.96
C SER A 422 11.42 -2.34 -15.65
N LEU A 423 10.09 -2.17 -15.69
CA LEU A 423 9.20 -2.51 -14.59
C LEU A 423 8.10 -3.43 -15.12
N PRO A 424 7.87 -4.63 -14.52
CA PRO A 424 6.82 -5.56 -14.95
C PRO A 424 5.42 -4.94 -14.99
N GLU A 425 4.49 -5.62 -15.64
CA GLU A 425 3.08 -5.20 -15.71
C GLU A 425 2.43 -5.17 -14.33
N HIS A 426 1.81 -4.04 -13.97
CA HIS A 426 1.12 -3.81 -12.70
C HIS A 426 0.03 -2.73 -12.84
N SER A 427 -0.69 -2.49 -11.74
CA SER A 427 -1.56 -1.33 -11.54
C SER A 427 -1.18 -0.64 -10.24
N ASP A 428 -1.32 0.68 -10.20
CA ASP A 428 -1.00 1.47 -9.01
C ASP A 428 -2.19 1.51 -8.06
N THR A 429 -1.89 1.52 -6.77
CA THR A 429 -2.89 1.81 -5.72
C THR A 429 -3.01 3.32 -5.54
N SER A 430 -3.57 3.98 -6.54
CA SER A 430 -3.78 5.43 -6.60
C SER A 430 -5.04 5.72 -7.42
N ALA A 431 -5.62 6.92 -7.28
CA ALA A 431 -6.65 7.38 -8.21
C ALA A 431 -6.01 7.78 -9.53
N MET A 432 -4.89 8.50 -9.45
CA MET A 432 -4.09 8.95 -10.57
C MET A 432 -2.61 8.72 -10.26
N SER A 433 -1.85 8.44 -11.31
CA SER A 433 -0.40 8.36 -11.28
C SER A 433 0.18 9.38 -12.25
N PHE A 434 1.38 9.84 -11.93
CA PHE A 434 2.07 10.85 -12.69
C PHE A 434 3.53 10.47 -12.83
N THR A 435 4.06 10.59 -14.03
CA THR A 435 5.49 10.42 -14.31
C THR A 435 6.00 11.65 -15.03
N LEU A 436 7.18 12.15 -14.64
CA LEU A 436 7.85 13.26 -15.31
C LEU A 436 9.28 12.85 -15.67
N ALA A 437 9.65 13.03 -16.93
CA ALA A 437 11.00 12.71 -17.41
C ALA A 437 12.00 13.78 -16.94
N LEU A 438 13.06 13.36 -16.25
CA LEU A 438 14.08 14.26 -15.70
C LEU A 438 15.34 14.36 -16.56
N ASN A 439 15.42 13.57 -17.63
CA ASN A 439 16.50 13.63 -18.60
C ASN A 439 16.01 13.22 -19.99
N GLN A 440 16.85 13.39 -21.00
CA GLN A 440 16.43 13.46 -22.40
C GLN A 440 16.58 12.11 -23.14
N PRO A 441 15.49 11.55 -23.69
CA PRO A 441 15.60 10.39 -24.57
C PRO A 441 16.39 10.72 -25.84
N GLY A 442 17.17 9.76 -26.33
CA GLY A 442 18.07 9.88 -27.48
C GLY A 442 19.42 10.53 -27.17
N GLU A 443 19.52 11.30 -26.09
CA GLU A 443 20.77 11.91 -25.60
C GLU A 443 21.31 11.10 -24.41
N ASP A 444 20.53 11.01 -23.33
CA ASP A 444 20.95 10.39 -22.06
C ASP A 444 20.63 8.89 -22.00
N PHE A 445 19.61 8.43 -22.73
CA PHE A 445 19.19 7.03 -22.79
C PHE A 445 18.46 6.68 -24.10
N GLU A 446 18.39 5.39 -24.43
CA GLU A 446 17.58 4.85 -25.54
C GLU A 446 16.51 3.86 -25.05
N GLY A 447 15.32 3.88 -25.66
CA GLY A 447 14.17 3.10 -25.20
C GLY A 447 13.38 3.84 -24.11
N GLY A 448 12.83 3.11 -23.14
CA GLY A 448 12.05 3.72 -22.06
C GLY A 448 10.61 4.08 -22.44
N GLY A 449 9.94 4.79 -21.53
CA GLY A 449 8.52 5.14 -21.62
C GLY A 449 7.65 4.30 -20.68
N THR A 450 6.34 4.46 -20.81
CA THR A 450 5.34 3.72 -20.03
C THR A 450 4.41 3.01 -21.01
N TRP A 451 4.36 1.68 -20.94
CA TRP A 451 3.48 0.86 -21.76
C TRP A 451 2.12 0.73 -21.08
N PHE A 452 1.02 0.89 -21.83
CA PHE A 452 -0.35 0.75 -21.36
C PHE A 452 -1.10 -0.30 -22.16
N GLU A 453 -1.67 -1.28 -21.48
CA GLU A 453 -2.43 -2.37 -22.10
C GLU A 453 -3.68 -1.85 -22.83
N ALA A 454 -4.39 -0.91 -22.21
CA ALA A 454 -5.69 -0.44 -22.67
C ALA A 454 -5.63 0.42 -23.95
N LEU A 455 -4.46 0.90 -24.35
CA LEU A 455 -4.29 1.84 -25.46
C LEU A 455 -4.00 1.16 -26.81
N GLY A 456 -3.64 -0.12 -26.80
CA GLY A 456 -3.34 -0.87 -28.02
C GLY A 456 -4.52 -1.74 -28.49
N PRO A 457 -4.57 -2.09 -29.79
CA PRO A 457 -5.54 -3.05 -30.30
C PRO A 457 -5.37 -4.41 -29.61
N HIS A 458 -6.40 -5.23 -29.55
CA HIS A 458 -6.19 -6.65 -29.25
C HIS A 458 -5.76 -7.33 -30.55
N ASP A 459 -4.67 -8.10 -30.58
CA ASP A 459 -4.41 -9.01 -31.71
C ASP A 459 -5.07 -10.35 -31.42
N PRO A 460 -6.19 -10.71 -32.08
CA PRO A 460 -6.81 -12.01 -31.92
C PRO A 460 -6.10 -13.11 -32.73
N THR A 461 -5.14 -12.78 -33.62
CA THR A 461 -4.61 -13.72 -34.61
C THR A 461 -3.33 -14.45 -34.22
N ASP A 462 -2.50 -13.89 -33.33
CA ASP A 462 -1.19 -14.52 -33.05
C ASP A 462 -0.97 -15.02 -31.62
N GLY A 463 -1.88 -14.79 -30.67
CA GLY A 463 -1.82 -15.38 -29.32
C GLY A 463 -0.54 -15.08 -28.49
N CYS A 464 0.44 -14.36 -29.05
CA CYS A 464 1.80 -14.27 -28.54
C CYS A 464 2.23 -12.86 -28.10
N THR A 465 1.43 -11.81 -28.35
CA THR A 465 1.80 -10.46 -27.92
C THR A 465 0.59 -9.64 -27.43
N PRO A 466 0.55 -9.19 -26.16
CA PRO A 466 -0.40 -8.18 -25.72
C PRO A 466 -0.07 -6.87 -26.45
N LEU A 467 -0.85 -6.52 -27.47
CA LEU A 467 -0.72 -5.23 -28.15
C LEU A 467 -1.28 -4.12 -27.22
N GLY A 468 -0.38 -3.47 -26.48
CA GLY A 468 -0.61 -2.18 -25.81
C GLY A 468 0.09 -1.04 -26.54
N ARG A 469 0.17 0.14 -25.94
CA ARG A 469 0.89 1.30 -26.52
C ARG A 469 1.89 1.86 -25.52
N VAL A 470 3.10 2.17 -25.98
CA VAL A 470 4.08 2.94 -25.21
C VAL A 470 3.79 4.43 -25.36
N VAL A 471 3.73 5.13 -24.25
CA VAL A 471 3.70 6.60 -24.19
C VAL A 471 5.02 7.06 -23.56
N ASP A 472 5.75 7.86 -24.31
CA ASP A 472 7.03 8.44 -23.94
C ASP A 472 6.91 9.95 -23.71
N ALA A 473 7.93 10.53 -23.06
CA ALA A 473 8.00 11.94 -22.75
C ALA A 473 9.45 12.42 -22.83
N ASP A 474 9.66 13.59 -23.44
CA ASP A 474 10.93 14.31 -23.45
C ASP A 474 11.25 14.91 -22.07
N CYS A 475 12.50 15.32 -21.86
CA CYS A 475 12.93 15.94 -20.60
C CYS A 475 12.01 17.11 -20.22
N GLY A 476 11.49 17.07 -18.99
CA GLY A 476 10.57 18.05 -18.44
C GLY A 476 9.09 17.83 -18.77
N HIS A 477 8.77 16.94 -19.70
CA HIS A 477 7.39 16.56 -20.00
C HIS A 477 6.88 15.51 -19.01
N ALA A 478 5.56 15.45 -18.88
CA ALA A 478 4.90 14.51 -17.99
C ALA A 478 3.85 13.67 -18.69
N VAL A 479 3.60 12.50 -18.11
CA VAL A 479 2.51 11.59 -18.43
C VAL A 479 1.69 11.36 -17.16
N ALA A 480 0.45 11.83 -17.16
CA ALA A 480 -0.54 11.54 -16.12
C ALA A 480 -1.47 10.43 -16.61
N PHE A 481 -1.84 9.50 -15.72
CA PHE A 481 -2.73 8.40 -16.06
C PHE A 481 -3.58 7.95 -14.86
N ALA A 482 -4.68 7.26 -15.13
CA ALA A 482 -5.49 6.62 -14.09
C ALA A 482 -4.67 5.52 -13.39
N GLY A 483 -4.53 5.57 -12.06
CA GLY A 483 -3.71 4.63 -11.29
C GLY A 483 -4.03 3.14 -11.51
N PRO A 484 -5.33 2.74 -11.53
CA PRO A 484 -5.72 1.35 -11.73
C PRO A 484 -5.45 0.82 -13.14
N LEU A 485 -5.04 1.67 -14.07
CA LEU A 485 -4.73 1.28 -15.44
C LEU A 485 -3.51 0.35 -15.48
N ARG A 486 -3.67 -0.81 -16.12
CA ARG A 486 -2.60 -1.80 -16.24
C ARG A 486 -1.49 -1.28 -17.15
N HIS A 487 -0.27 -1.21 -16.62
CA HIS A 487 0.85 -0.59 -17.30
C HIS A 487 2.20 -1.23 -16.90
N ALA A 488 3.27 -0.89 -17.62
CA ALA A 488 4.62 -1.38 -17.38
C ALA A 488 5.66 -0.29 -17.69
N GLY A 489 6.80 -0.34 -17.00
CA GLY A 489 7.95 0.49 -17.36
C GLY A 489 8.62 -0.09 -18.59
N TYR A 490 8.54 0.59 -19.73
CA TYR A 490 9.07 0.05 -20.99
C TYR A 490 10.61 0.02 -20.96
N PRO A 491 11.27 -1.04 -21.48
CA PRO A 491 12.70 -1.23 -21.26
C PRO A 491 13.58 -0.09 -21.79
N VAL A 492 14.50 0.38 -20.95
CA VAL A 492 15.68 1.17 -21.34
C VAL A 492 16.72 0.20 -21.90
N ARG A 493 17.32 0.55 -23.04
CA ARG A 493 18.26 -0.30 -23.78
C ARG A 493 19.70 0.21 -23.74
N ARG A 494 19.88 1.50 -23.46
CA ARG A 494 21.19 2.16 -23.31
C ARG A 494 21.06 3.35 -22.37
N GLY A 495 22.13 3.68 -21.65
CA GLY A 495 22.21 4.85 -20.79
C GLY A 495 21.35 4.76 -19.53
N VAL A 496 21.11 5.92 -18.93
CA VAL A 496 20.42 6.05 -17.64
C VAL A 496 19.20 6.95 -17.81
N ARG A 497 18.03 6.51 -17.34
CA ARG A 497 16.78 7.27 -17.35
C ARG A 497 16.36 7.62 -15.93
N PHE A 498 16.08 8.89 -15.70
CA PHE A 498 15.51 9.38 -14.45
C PHE A 498 14.07 9.84 -14.66
N ILE A 499 13.19 9.42 -13.76
CA ILE A 499 11.81 9.92 -13.72
C ILE A 499 11.40 10.27 -12.30
N LEU A 500 10.63 11.34 -12.15
CA LEU A 500 9.82 11.59 -10.97
C LEU A 500 8.50 10.82 -11.11
N VAL A 501 8.12 10.05 -10.09
CA VAL A 501 6.86 9.30 -10.01
C VAL A 501 6.06 9.80 -8.83
N LEU A 502 4.77 10.07 -9.04
CA LEU A 502 3.81 10.38 -7.97
C LEU A 502 2.61 9.46 -8.06
N PHE A 503 2.19 8.98 -6.90
CA PHE A 503 0.90 8.32 -6.70
C PHE A 503 -0.03 9.27 -5.96
N LEU A 504 -1.20 9.50 -6.54
CA LEU A 504 -2.10 10.56 -6.13
C LEU A 504 -3.48 10.00 -5.79
N TYR A 505 -4.08 10.54 -4.74
CA TYR A 505 -5.48 10.31 -4.42
C TYR A 505 -6.24 11.63 -4.44
N VAL A 506 -7.57 11.53 -4.47
CA VAL A 506 -8.45 12.69 -4.41
C VAL A 506 -9.12 12.72 -3.04
N GLU A 507 -8.92 13.82 -2.32
CA GLU A 507 -9.52 14.01 -1.00
C GLU A 507 -11.05 13.92 -1.08
N GLY A 508 -11.64 13.11 -0.21
CA GLY A 508 -13.08 12.87 -0.16
C GLY A 508 -13.65 12.01 -1.29
N PHE A 509 -12.81 11.35 -2.09
CA PHE A 509 -13.27 10.45 -3.17
C PHE A 509 -12.86 9.00 -2.88
N ALA A 510 -13.82 8.18 -2.44
CA ALA A 510 -13.61 6.75 -2.18
C ALA A 510 -13.92 5.93 -3.44
N TYR A 511 -12.90 5.59 -4.21
CA TYR A 511 -13.06 4.96 -5.53
C TYR A 511 -13.03 3.42 -5.53
N GLY A 512 -12.72 2.79 -4.39
CA GLY A 512 -12.54 1.34 -4.32
C GLY A 512 -13.79 0.53 -4.64
N GLU A 513 -14.96 1.00 -4.21
CA GLU A 513 -16.24 0.34 -4.53
C GLU A 513 -16.61 0.48 -6.02
N LEU A 514 -16.23 1.60 -6.65
CA LEU A 514 -16.41 1.80 -8.09
C LEU A 514 -15.56 0.80 -8.88
N LEU A 515 -14.28 0.66 -8.52
CA LEU A 515 -13.37 -0.30 -9.13
C LEU A 515 -13.81 -1.75 -8.93
N ARG A 516 -14.28 -2.11 -7.74
CA ARG A 516 -14.78 -3.46 -7.46
C ARG A 516 -15.95 -3.81 -8.38
N ARG A 517 -16.95 -2.93 -8.47
CA ARG A 517 -18.12 -3.14 -9.34
C ARG A 517 -17.71 -3.24 -10.80
N ALA A 518 -16.88 -2.31 -11.27
CA ALA A 518 -16.39 -2.34 -12.64
C ALA A 518 -15.59 -3.61 -12.97
N SER A 519 -14.77 -4.10 -12.03
CA SER A 519 -14.01 -5.34 -12.21
C SER A 519 -14.92 -6.56 -12.28
N GLU A 520 -15.95 -6.63 -11.45
CA GLU A 520 -16.96 -7.69 -11.49
C GLU A 520 -17.76 -7.67 -12.80
N GLU A 521 -18.10 -6.49 -13.30
CA GLU A 521 -18.76 -6.32 -14.59
C GLU A 521 -17.86 -6.74 -15.76
N CYS A 522 -16.57 -6.35 -15.73
CA CYS A 522 -15.57 -6.80 -16.70
C CYS A 522 -15.43 -8.33 -16.73
N ALA A 523 -15.39 -8.97 -15.55
CA ALA A 523 -15.30 -10.43 -15.43
C ALA A 523 -16.53 -11.12 -16.03
N ARG A 524 -17.74 -10.65 -15.70
CA ARG A 524 -18.99 -11.19 -16.27
C ARG A 524 -19.07 -11.00 -17.79
N ALA A 525 -18.56 -9.88 -18.31
CA ALA A 525 -18.53 -9.62 -19.75
C ALA A 525 -17.56 -10.57 -20.47
N ALA A 526 -16.41 -10.89 -19.87
CA ALA A 526 -15.46 -11.85 -20.41
C ALA A 526 -16.04 -13.27 -20.47
N ASP A 527 -16.81 -13.69 -19.46
CA ASP A 527 -17.48 -14.99 -19.44
C ASP A 527 -18.65 -15.09 -20.45
N ALA A 528 -19.25 -13.94 -20.80
CA ALA A 528 -20.41 -13.87 -21.69
C ALA A 528 -20.05 -13.83 -23.19
N GLU A 529 -18.79 -13.58 -23.56
CA GLU A 529 -18.37 -13.67 -24.97
C GLU A 529 -18.36 -15.15 -25.39
N PRO A 530 -19.34 -15.60 -26.21
CA PRO A 530 -19.34 -16.99 -26.67
C PRO A 530 -18.12 -17.20 -27.57
N GLU A 531 -17.52 -18.39 -27.53
CA GLU A 531 -16.47 -18.85 -28.46
C GLU A 531 -16.92 -18.75 -29.94
N ARG A 532 -16.94 -17.53 -30.48
CA ARG A 532 -17.19 -17.28 -31.90
C ARG A 532 -15.88 -17.47 -32.63
N GLY A 533 -15.49 -18.72 -32.87
CA GLY A 533 -14.43 -19.00 -33.85
C GLY A 533 -13.51 -20.19 -33.63
N ALA A 534 -13.78 -21.11 -32.68
CA ALA A 534 -13.04 -22.36 -32.65
C ALA A 534 -13.57 -23.33 -33.73
N ALA A 535 -13.12 -23.14 -34.97
CA ALA A 535 -13.16 -24.21 -35.96
C ALA A 535 -12.34 -25.40 -35.41
N ARG A 536 -13.05 -26.47 -35.05
CA ARG A 536 -12.47 -27.71 -34.51
C ARG A 536 -11.42 -28.27 -35.48
N ALA A 537 -10.16 -28.23 -35.07
CA ALA A 537 -9.16 -29.18 -35.50
C ALA A 537 -9.08 -30.26 -34.41
N ASP A 538 -9.67 -31.42 -34.68
CA ASP A 538 -9.62 -32.58 -33.79
C ASP A 538 -8.18 -33.11 -33.71
N GLY A 539 -7.56 -32.98 -32.54
CA GLY A 539 -6.30 -33.63 -32.18
C GLY A 539 -6.38 -34.18 -30.75
N PRO A 540 -5.93 -35.42 -30.48
CA PRO A 540 -6.08 -36.03 -29.16
C PRO A 540 -4.98 -35.52 -28.23
N GLY A 541 -5.33 -34.64 -27.29
CA GLY A 541 -4.42 -34.03 -26.33
C GLY A 541 -4.81 -34.31 -24.88
N THR A 542 -3.97 -35.07 -24.21
CA THR A 542 -3.94 -35.47 -22.79
C THR A 542 -4.37 -34.40 -21.77
N ALA A 543 -5.30 -34.79 -20.89
CA ALA A 543 -5.74 -34.01 -19.73
C ALA A 543 -4.72 -34.06 -18.58
N LEU A 544 -4.08 -32.94 -18.29
CA LEU A 544 -3.37 -32.72 -17.02
C LEU A 544 -4.29 -31.91 -16.09
N LYS A 545 -4.83 -32.58 -15.07
CA LYS A 545 -5.50 -31.96 -13.93
C LYS A 545 -4.44 -31.50 -12.93
N GLY A 546 -4.19 -30.19 -12.87
CA GLY A 546 -3.47 -29.55 -11.78
C GLY A 546 -4.35 -28.46 -11.18
N GLY A 547 -4.96 -28.74 -10.03
CA GLY A 547 -5.65 -27.72 -9.25
C GLY A 547 -4.61 -26.85 -8.55
N ALA A 548 -4.37 -25.65 -9.09
CA ALA A 548 -3.55 -24.65 -8.43
C ALA A 548 -4.41 -23.89 -7.41
N GLU A 549 -3.93 -23.82 -6.16
CA GLU A 549 -4.53 -23.02 -5.10
C GLU A 549 -4.57 -21.53 -5.46
N PRO A 550 -5.59 -20.78 -5.02
CA PRO A 550 -5.68 -19.35 -5.24
C PRO A 550 -4.53 -18.64 -4.51
N LYS A 551 -3.55 -18.13 -5.27
CA LYS A 551 -2.46 -17.31 -4.75
C LYS A 551 -3.00 -16.00 -4.15
N PRO A 552 -2.36 -15.45 -3.11
CA PRO A 552 -2.70 -14.13 -2.59
C PRO A 552 -2.67 -13.07 -3.71
N SER A 553 -3.56 -12.08 -3.63
CA SER A 553 -3.85 -11.14 -4.73
C SER A 553 -2.64 -10.33 -5.24
N GLY A 554 -1.51 -10.32 -4.53
CA GLY A 554 -0.27 -9.68 -4.97
C GLY A 554 0.58 -10.51 -5.95
N ASP A 555 0.36 -11.82 -6.06
CA ASP A 555 1.15 -12.75 -6.88
C ASP A 555 0.43 -13.21 -8.16
N MET A 556 -0.79 -12.71 -8.39
CA MET A 556 -1.51 -12.93 -9.64
C MET A 556 -0.94 -12.00 -10.72
N PRO A 557 -0.81 -12.45 -11.99
CA PRO A 557 -0.52 -11.55 -13.10
C PRO A 557 -1.55 -10.40 -13.11
N GLY A 558 -1.11 -9.16 -12.87
CA GLY A 558 -1.98 -7.99 -12.74
C GLY A 558 -2.36 -7.58 -11.30
N GLY A 559 -1.66 -8.08 -10.27
CA GLY A 559 -1.80 -7.58 -8.90
C GLY A 559 -1.39 -6.11 -8.75
N PHE A 560 -2.03 -5.40 -7.82
CA PHE A 560 -1.65 -4.04 -7.45
C PHE A 560 -0.27 -4.01 -6.77
N VAL A 561 0.48 -2.91 -6.91
CA VAL A 561 1.75 -2.73 -6.20
C VAL A 561 1.49 -2.65 -4.69
N VAL A 562 2.08 -3.58 -3.94
CA VAL A 562 1.96 -3.66 -2.48
C VAL A 562 3.24 -3.10 -1.84
N TYR A 563 3.14 -2.10 -0.97
CA TYR A 563 4.30 -1.34 -0.45
C TYR A 563 5.00 -1.97 0.75
N GLN A 564 6.21 -1.46 1.07
CA GLN A 564 6.94 -1.75 2.33
C GLN A 564 6.07 -1.55 3.58
N GLN A 565 5.13 -0.61 3.56
CA GLN A 565 4.25 -0.41 4.70
C GLN A 565 3.19 -1.53 4.81
N THR A 566 2.88 -2.22 3.72
CA THR A 566 2.18 -3.50 3.78
C THR A 566 3.07 -4.58 4.40
N THR A 567 4.41 -4.48 4.34
CA THR A 567 5.31 -5.34 5.11
C THR A 567 5.27 -4.99 6.60
N ASP A 568 5.21 -3.70 6.98
CA ASP A 568 5.00 -3.28 8.38
C ASP A 568 3.63 -3.74 8.89
N LEU A 569 2.60 -3.62 8.04
CA LEU A 569 1.29 -4.19 8.27
C LEU A 569 1.40 -5.69 8.44
N VAL A 570 2.02 -6.45 7.53
CA VAL A 570 2.21 -7.90 7.61
C VAL A 570 2.98 -8.28 8.88
N LYS A 571 4.02 -7.54 9.27
CA LYS A 571 4.73 -7.73 10.54
C LYS A 571 3.80 -7.51 11.73
N MET A 572 2.95 -6.48 11.70
CA MET A 572 1.94 -6.23 12.73
C MET A 572 0.80 -7.27 12.70
N LEU A 573 0.37 -7.74 11.53
CA LEU A 573 -0.58 -8.83 11.34
C LEU A 573 -0.01 -10.15 11.88
N ASN A 574 1.31 -10.32 11.81
CA ASN A 574 2.04 -11.50 12.24
C ASN A 574 2.67 -11.35 13.64
N ARG A 575 2.53 -10.20 14.32
CA ARG A 575 2.85 -10.09 15.75
C ARG A 575 1.96 -11.08 16.47
N ARG A 576 2.58 -12.12 17.04
CA ARG A 576 1.89 -13.22 17.72
C ARG A 576 1.06 -12.66 18.87
N VAL A 577 -0.16 -13.15 18.99
CA VAL A 577 -0.83 -13.22 20.29
C VAL A 577 0.09 -14.06 21.19
N MET A 578 0.48 -13.55 22.36
CA MET A 578 1.32 -14.27 23.31
C MET A 578 0.73 -15.67 23.59
N SER A 579 1.56 -16.71 23.52
CA SER A 579 1.20 -18.11 23.85
C SER A 579 0.59 -18.19 25.24
N VAL A 580 -0.43 -19.04 25.48
CA VAL A 580 -0.94 -19.30 26.86
C VAL A 580 0.13 -19.98 27.74
N LEU A 581 1.12 -20.61 27.11
CA LEU A 581 2.15 -21.41 27.79
C LEU A 581 3.27 -20.56 28.44
N ASP A 582 3.29 -19.25 28.20
CA ASP A 582 4.16 -18.29 28.90
C ASP A 582 3.44 -17.67 30.11
#